data_AF-A0AB34J4I3-F1
#
_entry.id   AF-A0AB34J4I3-F1
#
_cell.length_a   1.000
_cell.length_b   1.000
_cell.length_c   1.000
_cell.angle_alpha   90.00
_cell.angle_beta   90.00
_cell.angle_gamma   90.00
#
_symmetry.space_group_name_H-M   'P 1'
#
loop_
_entity.id
_entity.type
_entity.pdbx_description
1 polymer ?
#
loop_
_entity_poly.entity_id
_entity_poly.type
_entity_poly.pdbx_seq_one_letter_code
_entity_poly.pdbx_strand_id
1 'polypeptide(L)'
;MALAALALLLLPPLVAASDNRLAQSPPMGWRSWNLFGSNVSQLRIERIMRAMAEREHLVDGVPTSLCDLGYCDVGLDDNWQLCGAYGAEGQLRFHDETGAPIVNTTRFPSLKAMTDLAHSLGLYAGWYGNNCICMETHTEAEKFYRGDVQALRAYGFDSIKLDGCGSQNDLELFDRLIKETPATSGREAVLVENCHWGSREPFAPHFAADGSLWCPWNFYRTSGDVRANYDSVVRNLLTTVDYARRNLSQPGCWAYPDMLEVGVACSEGGDCPGGTLDLGLNAAETRAHFGAWAIVSSPLILSHDVTDPAIAAAVWPVIANKEVIAVNQAWAGHSGSPFFESSEQVLLYTPPEWAYRRRGVLLLVACALCAAVYAFRRLAAARRRRRSTSTAEEEGHELGTLEPKRLVDEGQAIPATAPRLPLRVLLCLAFTAALVAGVAQLVYVWGEETLNPYHSWELLVPAAQYFYKPVRPHGEATAVLLMNHAPTRRDLRLEFAAIPGVLCTRCHVRDLWAHRDLGNFSHAYVASDVESHDAPFLLITPAAV
;
A
#
# COMPACT_ATOMS: atom_id res chain seq x y z
N MET A 1 30.83 -60.58 6.28
CA MET A 1 30.77 -59.64 5.14
C MET A 1 29.65 -58.65 5.43
N ALA A 2 30.00 -57.43 5.86
CA ALA A 2 29.04 -56.37 6.16
C ALA A 2 28.84 -55.53 4.90
N LEU A 3 27.60 -55.47 4.39
CA LEU A 3 27.22 -54.57 3.30
C LEU A 3 26.86 -53.20 3.91
N ALA A 4 27.72 -52.22 3.68
CA ALA A 4 27.41 -50.81 3.93
C ALA A 4 26.47 -50.30 2.83
N ALA A 5 25.25 -49.93 3.22
CA ALA A 5 24.33 -49.23 2.33
C ALA A 5 24.76 -47.75 2.26
N LEU A 6 25.25 -47.34 1.09
CA LEU A 6 25.57 -45.94 0.80
C LEU A 6 24.25 -45.20 0.53
N ALA A 7 23.79 -44.41 1.51
CA ALA A 7 22.68 -43.48 1.31
C ALA A 7 23.18 -42.33 0.42
N LEU A 8 22.78 -42.34 -0.85
CA LEU A 8 23.02 -41.22 -1.76
C LEU A 8 22.07 -40.08 -1.34
N LEU A 9 22.60 -39.09 -0.62
CA LEU A 9 21.92 -37.81 -0.38
C LEU A 9 21.75 -37.12 -1.74
N LEU A 10 20.60 -37.29 -2.36
CA LEU A 10 20.15 -36.46 -3.47
C LEU A 10 19.91 -35.06 -2.92
N LEU A 11 20.91 -34.20 -3.02
CA LEU A 11 20.72 -32.75 -2.88
C LEU A 11 19.67 -32.34 -3.93
N PRO A 12 18.61 -31.59 -3.55
CA PRO A 12 17.71 -31.03 -4.55
C PRO A 12 18.53 -30.16 -5.50
N PRO A 13 18.24 -30.17 -6.81
CA PRO A 13 18.90 -29.26 -7.73
C PRO A 13 18.63 -27.82 -7.25
N LEU A 14 19.70 -27.07 -7.00
CA LEU A 14 19.62 -25.62 -6.87
C LEU A 14 19.22 -25.08 -8.24
N VAL A 15 17.92 -24.94 -8.48
CA VAL A 15 17.42 -24.10 -9.58
C VAL A 15 17.42 -22.68 -9.02
N ALA A 16 18.55 -21.98 -9.18
CA ALA A 16 18.65 -20.56 -8.89
C ALA A 16 18.07 -19.79 -10.07
N ALA A 17 17.05 -18.96 -9.83
CA ALA A 17 16.39 -18.18 -10.86
C ALA A 17 17.22 -16.98 -11.36
N SER A 18 18.14 -16.47 -10.53
CA SER A 18 19.13 -15.45 -10.88
C SER A 18 20.53 -15.98 -10.66
N ASP A 19 21.44 -15.73 -11.61
CA ASP A 19 22.81 -16.26 -11.62
C ASP A 19 23.77 -15.48 -10.68
N ASN A 20 23.33 -14.33 -10.16
CA ASN A 20 24.10 -13.50 -9.22
C ASN A 20 24.06 -14.00 -7.76
N ARG A 21 23.30 -15.08 -7.49
CA ARG A 21 23.10 -15.72 -6.16
C ARG A 21 22.48 -14.82 -5.07
N LEU A 22 21.98 -13.65 -5.42
CA LEU A 22 21.19 -12.82 -4.50
C LEU A 22 19.74 -13.31 -4.42
N ALA A 23 18.97 -12.70 -3.51
CA ALA A 23 17.55 -12.98 -3.32
C ALA A 23 17.19 -14.47 -3.17
N GLN A 24 18.03 -15.26 -2.48
CA GLN A 24 17.71 -16.65 -2.17
C GLN A 24 16.46 -16.79 -1.29
N SER A 25 16.16 -15.74 -0.53
CA SER A 25 14.86 -15.45 0.09
C SER A 25 14.36 -14.09 -0.42
N PRO A 26 13.07 -13.76 -0.22
CA PRO A 26 12.54 -12.45 -0.63
C PRO A 26 13.35 -11.30 -0.01
N PRO A 27 13.82 -10.32 -0.79
CA PRO A 27 14.56 -9.18 -0.28
C PRO A 27 13.77 -8.38 0.77
N MET A 28 14.50 -7.77 1.71
CA MET A 28 13.95 -6.92 2.76
C MET A 28 14.73 -5.61 2.83
N GLY A 29 14.02 -4.49 2.98
CA GLY A 29 14.66 -3.18 2.98
C GLY A 29 13.69 -2.03 3.21
N TRP A 30 14.06 -0.85 2.74
CA TRP A 30 13.26 0.38 2.78
C TRP A 30 13.42 1.18 1.48
N ARG A 31 12.39 1.92 1.05
CA ARG A 31 12.39 2.74 -0.18
C ARG A 31 11.82 4.15 0.07
N SER A 32 12.40 5.15 -0.57
CA SER A 32 12.10 6.56 -0.29
C SER A 32 10.82 7.15 -0.86
N TRP A 33 10.21 6.51 -1.86
CA TRP A 33 9.16 7.14 -2.67
C TRP A 33 7.91 7.52 -1.86
N ASN A 34 7.27 6.56 -1.18
CA ASN A 34 6.00 6.82 -0.48
C ASN A 34 6.14 7.84 0.66
N LEU A 35 7.35 7.97 1.25
CA LEU A 35 7.61 8.97 2.28
C LEU A 35 7.97 10.34 1.71
N PHE A 36 8.96 10.40 0.81
CA PHE A 36 9.56 11.68 0.43
C PHE A 36 9.12 12.20 -0.93
N GLY A 37 8.67 11.33 -1.85
CA GLY A 37 8.40 11.69 -3.23
C GLY A 37 9.47 12.62 -3.81
N SER A 38 9.04 13.77 -4.32
CA SER A 38 9.91 14.80 -4.90
C SER A 38 10.76 15.62 -3.92
N ASN A 39 10.55 15.44 -2.63
CA ASN A 39 11.27 16.13 -1.56
C ASN A 39 12.42 15.30 -0.98
N VAL A 40 12.86 14.25 -1.67
CA VAL A 40 14.03 13.45 -1.29
C VAL A 40 15.33 14.27 -1.41
N SER A 41 16.27 14.01 -0.49
CA SER A 41 17.61 14.60 -0.50
C SER A 41 18.60 13.68 0.21
N GLN A 42 19.90 13.88 -0.02
CA GLN A 42 20.94 13.10 0.65
C GLN A 42 20.80 13.13 2.16
N LEU A 43 20.60 14.32 2.76
CA LEU A 43 20.42 14.45 4.22
C LEU A 43 19.24 13.62 4.75
N ARG A 44 18.14 13.52 4.00
CA ARG A 44 16.98 12.72 4.41
C ARG A 44 17.28 11.23 4.34
N ILE A 45 17.91 10.77 3.26
CA ILE A 45 18.31 9.36 3.12
C ILE A 45 19.31 8.96 4.20
N GLU A 46 20.31 9.79 4.49
CA GLU A 46 21.29 9.53 5.55
C GLU A 46 20.65 9.43 6.94
N ARG A 47 19.57 10.18 7.22
CA ARG A 47 18.80 10.05 8.46
C ARG A 47 18.08 8.71 8.55
N ILE A 48 17.44 8.28 7.45
CA ILE A 48 16.82 6.96 7.37
C ILE A 48 17.86 5.86 7.58
N MET A 49 19.02 5.94 6.92
CA MET A 49 20.10 4.97 7.11
C MET A 49 20.52 4.83 8.57
N ARG A 50 20.65 5.95 9.31
CA ARG A 50 20.98 5.89 10.74
C ARG A 50 19.88 5.19 11.54
N ALA A 51 18.62 5.58 11.34
CA ALA A 51 17.48 4.98 12.03
C ALA A 51 17.30 3.48 11.72
N MET A 52 17.54 3.06 10.47
CA MET A 52 17.50 1.64 10.08
C MET A 52 18.55 0.78 10.82
N ALA A 53 19.69 1.38 11.19
CA ALA A 53 20.79 0.73 11.91
C ALA A 53 20.73 0.89 13.45
N GLU A 54 19.87 1.78 13.95
CA GLU A 54 19.69 2.04 15.37
C GLU A 54 19.03 0.85 16.09
N ARG A 55 19.49 0.57 17.30
CA ARG A 55 19.03 -0.55 18.14
C ARG A 55 18.25 -0.05 19.35
N GLU A 56 17.30 0.86 19.14
CA GLU A 56 16.51 1.46 20.22
C GLU A 56 15.37 0.56 20.70
N HIS A 57 14.82 -0.25 19.81
CA HIS A 57 13.69 -1.13 20.11
C HIS A 57 14.15 -2.53 20.52
N LEU A 58 13.36 -3.17 21.37
CA LEU A 58 13.59 -4.55 21.81
C LEU A 58 12.79 -5.54 20.96
N VAL A 59 13.42 -6.65 20.61
CA VAL A 59 12.75 -7.86 20.11
C VAL A 59 13.25 -9.03 20.94
N ASP A 60 12.34 -9.73 21.61
CA ASP A 60 12.67 -10.82 22.55
C ASP A 60 13.65 -10.39 23.66
N GLY A 61 13.57 -9.12 24.09
CA GLY A 61 14.44 -8.55 25.12
C GLY A 61 15.83 -8.12 24.63
N VAL A 62 16.10 -8.19 23.32
CA VAL A 62 17.39 -7.81 22.72
C VAL A 62 17.24 -6.50 21.94
N PRO A 63 18.10 -5.49 22.18
CA PRO A 63 18.21 -4.30 21.33
C PRO A 63 18.46 -4.71 19.87
N THR A 64 17.53 -4.38 18.99
CA THR A 64 17.46 -4.91 17.62
C THR A 64 17.17 -3.76 16.66
N SER A 65 17.95 -3.65 15.60
CA SER A 65 17.68 -2.71 14.51
C SER A 65 16.79 -3.34 13.44
N LEU A 66 16.27 -2.52 12.52
CA LEU A 66 15.56 -3.04 11.35
C LEU A 66 16.49 -3.89 10.47
N CYS A 67 17.76 -3.51 10.33
CA CYS A 67 18.71 -4.36 9.61
C CYS A 67 19.03 -5.69 10.35
N ASP A 68 19.04 -5.74 11.69
CA ASP A 68 19.17 -7.01 12.43
C ASP A 68 17.99 -7.98 12.15
N LEU A 69 16.83 -7.45 11.74
CA LEU A 69 15.65 -8.21 11.30
C LEU A 69 15.69 -8.57 9.81
N GLY A 70 16.68 -8.09 9.06
CA GLY A 70 16.88 -8.33 7.64
C GLY A 70 16.65 -7.11 6.73
N TYR A 71 16.06 -6.03 7.23
CA TYR A 71 15.81 -4.81 6.44
C TYR A 71 17.08 -3.97 6.29
N CYS A 72 18.02 -4.42 5.44
CA CYS A 72 19.35 -3.81 5.34
C CYS A 72 19.56 -2.97 4.08
N ASP A 73 18.69 -3.06 3.08
CA ASP A 73 18.78 -2.23 1.86
C ASP A 73 17.98 -0.93 2.02
N VAL A 74 18.64 0.22 1.81
CA VAL A 74 18.00 1.54 1.79
C VAL A 74 18.02 2.08 0.36
N GLY A 75 16.87 1.99 -0.30
CA GLY A 75 16.68 2.39 -1.68
C GLY A 75 16.33 3.86 -1.84
N LEU A 76 17.18 4.59 -2.57
CA LEU A 76 16.86 5.89 -3.17
C LEU A 76 15.96 5.65 -4.40
N ASP A 77 14.83 6.35 -4.45
CA ASP A 77 13.90 6.37 -5.59
C ASP A 77 14.12 7.63 -6.46
N ASP A 78 13.14 7.99 -7.31
CA ASP A 78 13.22 9.12 -8.25
C ASP A 78 13.48 10.49 -7.56
N ASN A 79 13.93 11.50 -8.33
CA ASN A 79 14.32 12.89 -7.99
C ASN A 79 15.76 13.13 -7.51
N TRP A 80 16.68 12.19 -7.74
CA TRP A 80 18.10 12.40 -7.49
C TRP A 80 18.80 13.19 -8.62
N GLN A 81 18.26 13.07 -9.82
CA GLN A 81 18.80 13.59 -11.07
C GLN A 81 18.44 15.06 -11.30
N LEU A 82 19.22 15.74 -12.15
CA LEU A 82 18.97 17.11 -12.59
C LEU A 82 18.36 17.11 -14.00
N CYS A 83 17.03 17.18 -14.09
CA CYS A 83 16.35 17.22 -15.38
C CYS A 83 16.63 18.53 -16.15
N GLY A 84 16.83 18.41 -17.45
CA GLY A 84 16.98 19.56 -18.37
C GLY A 84 18.32 20.29 -18.25
N ALA A 85 19.31 19.71 -17.58
CA ALA A 85 20.66 20.26 -17.50
C ALA A 85 21.43 20.19 -18.83
N TYR A 86 21.00 19.32 -19.73
CA TYR A 86 21.66 19.04 -21.00
C TYR A 86 20.62 18.84 -22.12
N GLY A 87 20.97 19.19 -23.36
CA GLY A 87 20.05 19.12 -24.51
C GLY A 87 19.45 20.47 -24.92
N ALA A 88 18.56 20.46 -25.92
CA ALA A 88 17.86 21.67 -26.38
C ALA A 88 16.91 22.19 -25.29
N GLU A 89 16.69 23.50 -25.24
CA GLU A 89 15.76 24.14 -24.30
C GLU A 89 14.39 23.44 -24.33
N GLY A 90 13.91 23.01 -23.15
CA GLY A 90 12.66 22.26 -23.01
C GLY A 90 12.78 20.74 -23.09
N GLN A 91 13.98 20.16 -23.33
CA GLN A 91 14.19 18.71 -23.22
C GLN A 91 14.55 18.32 -21.79
N LEU A 92 13.73 17.48 -21.16
CA LEU A 92 13.97 16.94 -19.82
C LEU A 92 14.95 15.75 -19.90
N ARG A 93 16.22 16.01 -20.19
CA ARG A 93 17.27 14.99 -20.16
C ARG A 93 17.98 14.98 -18.81
N PHE A 94 18.47 13.83 -18.39
CA PHE A 94 19.38 13.74 -17.27
C PHE A 94 20.71 13.07 -17.63
N HIS A 95 20.98 12.74 -18.89
CA HIS A 95 22.29 12.30 -19.34
C HIS A 95 23.05 13.39 -20.13
N ASP A 96 24.37 13.40 -20.00
CA ASP A 96 25.27 14.26 -20.81
C ASP A 96 25.64 13.65 -22.17
N GLU A 97 26.54 14.29 -22.92
CA GLU A 97 26.98 13.80 -24.24
C GLU A 97 27.69 12.45 -24.19
N THR A 98 28.42 12.18 -23.12
CA THR A 98 29.17 10.94 -22.90
C THR A 98 28.24 9.79 -22.50
N GLY A 99 27.04 10.14 -22.06
CA GLY A 99 26.03 9.21 -21.57
C GLY A 99 26.06 9.04 -20.06
N ALA A 100 26.81 9.88 -19.34
CA ALA A 100 26.82 9.85 -17.88
C ALA A 100 25.57 10.55 -17.31
N PRO A 101 24.95 9.99 -16.26
CA PRO A 101 23.84 10.64 -15.59
C PRO A 101 24.27 11.91 -14.82
N ILE A 102 23.42 12.92 -14.85
CA ILE A 102 23.61 14.23 -14.24
C ILE A 102 22.82 14.28 -12.93
N VAL A 103 23.56 14.28 -11.82
CA VAL A 103 23.01 14.34 -10.46
C VAL A 103 22.65 15.78 -10.09
N ASN A 104 21.54 15.99 -9.39
CA ASN A 104 21.22 17.26 -8.77
C ASN A 104 22.08 17.47 -7.51
N THR A 105 23.27 18.04 -7.68
CA THR A 105 24.25 18.20 -6.59
C THR A 105 23.82 19.17 -5.49
N THR A 106 22.78 19.97 -5.70
CA THR A 106 22.17 20.78 -4.64
C THR A 106 21.39 19.90 -3.66
N ARG A 107 20.73 18.84 -4.15
CA ARG A 107 19.99 17.87 -3.33
C ARG A 107 20.85 16.70 -2.86
N PHE A 108 21.79 16.28 -3.69
CA PHE A 108 22.71 15.18 -3.46
C PHE A 108 24.16 15.62 -3.70
N PRO A 109 24.78 16.35 -2.75
CA PRO A 109 26.15 16.83 -2.89
C PRO A 109 27.18 15.74 -3.20
N SER A 110 26.96 14.51 -2.72
CA SER A 110 27.78 13.35 -3.07
C SER A 110 27.04 12.03 -2.81
N LEU A 111 26.55 11.39 -3.88
CA LEU A 111 25.97 10.04 -3.79
C LEU A 111 26.98 9.02 -3.23
N LYS A 112 28.26 9.17 -3.57
CA LYS A 112 29.32 8.33 -3.01
C LYS A 112 29.46 8.47 -1.49
N ALA A 113 29.43 9.69 -0.96
CA ALA A 113 29.51 9.87 0.50
C ALA A 113 28.29 9.27 1.21
N MET A 114 27.12 9.31 0.57
CA MET A 114 25.88 8.71 1.08
C MET A 114 25.96 7.18 1.14
N THR A 115 26.45 6.53 0.09
CA THR A 115 26.65 5.07 0.07
C THR A 115 27.78 4.64 1.00
N ASP A 116 28.88 5.40 1.09
CA ASP A 116 29.96 5.16 2.06
C ASP A 116 29.43 5.21 3.51
N LEU A 117 28.49 6.12 3.82
CA LEU A 117 27.79 6.13 5.11
C LEU A 117 26.97 4.85 5.31
N ALA A 118 26.16 4.45 4.33
CA ALA A 118 25.36 3.22 4.40
C ALA A 118 26.25 2.02 4.74
N HIS A 119 27.36 1.87 4.04
CA HIS A 119 28.32 0.77 4.25
C HIS A 119 28.98 0.84 5.62
N SER A 120 29.30 2.05 6.13
CA SER A 120 29.86 2.22 7.48
C SER A 120 28.88 1.81 8.60
N LEU A 121 27.57 1.82 8.31
CA LEU A 121 26.50 1.37 9.20
C LEU A 121 26.16 -0.12 9.04
N GLY A 122 26.82 -0.82 8.11
CA GLY A 122 26.52 -2.21 7.77
C GLY A 122 25.31 -2.39 6.85
N LEU A 123 24.83 -1.31 6.22
CA LEU A 123 23.70 -1.33 5.30
C LEU A 123 24.14 -1.50 3.85
N TYR A 124 23.14 -1.71 2.99
CA TYR A 124 23.21 -1.62 1.53
C TYR A 124 22.47 -0.36 1.07
N ALA A 125 22.87 0.19 -0.07
CA ALA A 125 22.22 1.33 -0.69
C ALA A 125 21.72 0.98 -2.09
N GLY A 126 20.45 1.29 -2.37
CA GLY A 126 19.84 1.09 -3.67
C GLY A 126 19.71 2.37 -4.48
N TRP A 127 19.82 2.25 -5.80
CA TRP A 127 19.62 3.35 -6.74
C TRP A 127 18.35 3.17 -7.59
N TYR A 128 17.97 4.22 -8.31
CA TYR A 128 16.82 4.27 -9.19
C TYR A 128 17.23 4.70 -10.58
N GLY A 129 16.96 3.85 -11.57
CA GLY A 129 17.26 4.05 -12.98
C GLY A 129 16.00 4.00 -13.86
N ASN A 130 16.17 4.29 -15.16
CA ASN A 130 15.10 4.42 -16.15
C ASN A 130 13.98 5.41 -15.74
N ASN A 131 14.41 6.64 -15.46
CA ASN A 131 13.70 7.67 -14.71
C ASN A 131 12.29 8.04 -15.22
N CYS A 132 11.33 8.23 -14.30
CA CYS A 132 9.98 8.71 -14.62
C CYS A 132 9.87 10.23 -14.72
N ILE A 133 10.50 10.99 -13.83
CA ILE A 133 10.27 12.44 -13.71
C ILE A 133 10.89 13.26 -14.82
N CYS A 134 12.11 12.91 -15.25
CA CYS A 134 12.71 13.55 -16.40
C CYS A 134 12.06 13.04 -17.71
N MET A 135 11.42 11.87 -17.72
CA MET A 135 10.83 11.31 -18.94
C MET A 135 11.82 11.26 -20.12
N GLU A 136 13.10 11.00 -19.83
CA GLU A 136 14.13 10.97 -20.86
C GLU A 136 13.89 9.79 -21.80
N THR A 137 13.78 10.08 -23.09
CA THR A 137 13.47 9.09 -24.13
C THR A 137 14.61 9.01 -25.14
N HIS A 138 15.38 7.94 -25.04
CA HIS A 138 16.52 7.58 -25.88
C HIS A 138 16.47 6.10 -26.22
N THR A 139 15.70 5.75 -27.25
CA THR A 139 15.71 4.38 -27.78
C THR A 139 17.06 4.12 -28.46
N GLU A 140 17.69 2.99 -28.11
CA GLU A 140 18.84 2.39 -28.82
C GLU A 140 20.24 3.01 -28.62
N ALA A 141 20.44 3.97 -27.70
CA ALA A 141 21.77 4.49 -27.37
C ALA A 141 22.42 3.74 -26.19
N GLU A 142 23.13 2.62 -26.48
CA GLU A 142 23.85 1.79 -25.50
C GLU A 142 24.73 2.60 -24.52
N LYS A 143 25.24 3.77 -24.93
CA LYS A 143 26.04 4.66 -24.09
C LYS A 143 25.34 5.10 -22.80
N PHE A 144 24.01 5.28 -22.80
CA PHE A 144 23.28 5.71 -21.61
C PHE A 144 23.15 4.56 -20.59
N TYR A 145 22.84 3.35 -21.07
CA TYR A 145 22.90 2.15 -20.22
C TYR A 145 24.30 1.96 -19.61
N ARG A 146 25.36 2.14 -20.41
CA ARG A 146 26.74 2.05 -19.90
C ARG A 146 27.05 3.14 -18.87
N GLY A 147 26.63 4.37 -19.10
CA GLY A 147 26.86 5.48 -18.18
C GLY A 147 26.10 5.32 -16.87
N ASP A 148 24.85 4.85 -16.90
CA ASP A 148 24.09 4.48 -15.70
C ASP A 148 24.81 3.39 -14.92
N VAL A 149 25.18 2.27 -15.55
CA VAL A 149 25.87 1.19 -14.83
C VAL A 149 27.24 1.63 -14.30
N GLN A 150 27.98 2.46 -15.04
CA GLN A 150 29.24 3.03 -14.55
C GLN A 150 29.02 3.93 -13.32
N ALA A 151 27.98 4.77 -13.33
CA ALA A 151 27.64 5.62 -12.21
C ALA A 151 27.16 4.80 -10.99
N LEU A 152 26.35 3.76 -11.19
CA LEU A 152 25.93 2.81 -10.15
C LEU A 152 27.16 2.27 -9.41
N ARG A 153 28.16 1.78 -10.17
CA ARG A 153 29.40 1.23 -9.62
C ARG A 153 30.30 2.30 -9.01
N ALA A 154 30.45 3.45 -9.64
CA ALA A 154 31.32 4.54 -9.18
C ALA A 154 30.82 5.19 -7.89
N TYR A 155 29.50 5.32 -7.75
CA TYR A 155 28.87 5.80 -6.52
C TYR A 155 28.75 4.70 -5.46
N GLY A 156 28.99 3.43 -5.77
CA GLY A 156 29.06 2.36 -4.78
C GLY A 156 27.69 1.86 -4.30
N PHE A 157 26.67 1.91 -5.16
CA PHE A 157 25.38 1.30 -4.86
C PHE A 157 25.42 -0.24 -4.97
N ASP A 158 24.57 -0.90 -4.19
CA ASP A 158 24.48 -2.35 -4.04
C ASP A 158 23.23 -2.94 -4.73
N SER A 159 22.24 -2.11 -5.01
CA SER A 159 20.99 -2.49 -5.67
C SER A 159 20.51 -1.42 -6.64
N ILE A 160 19.66 -1.81 -7.59
CA ILE A 160 19.04 -0.88 -8.56
C ILE A 160 17.58 -1.25 -8.80
N LYS A 161 16.70 -0.25 -8.74
CA LYS A 161 15.33 -0.30 -9.27
C LYS A 161 15.34 0.27 -10.67
N LEU A 162 14.87 -0.51 -11.64
CA LEU A 162 14.72 -0.11 -13.04
C LEU A 162 13.23 0.09 -13.31
N ASP A 163 12.80 1.34 -13.47
CA ASP A 163 11.40 1.65 -13.75
C ASP A 163 10.99 1.35 -15.20
N GLY A 164 9.69 1.38 -15.48
CA GLY A 164 9.12 1.18 -16.81
C GLY A 164 8.87 2.48 -17.60
N CYS A 165 9.21 3.65 -17.05
CA CYS A 165 8.86 4.95 -17.63
C CYS A 165 9.77 5.38 -18.80
N GLY A 166 11.08 5.24 -18.64
CA GLY A 166 12.03 5.67 -19.66
C GLY A 166 12.17 4.66 -20.80
N SER A 167 13.05 4.96 -21.75
CA SER A 167 13.28 4.11 -22.92
C SER A 167 14.32 3.00 -22.70
N GLN A 168 14.94 2.92 -21.53
CA GLN A 168 15.99 1.94 -21.24
C GLN A 168 15.41 0.60 -20.79
N ASN A 169 14.71 -0.05 -21.71
CA ASN A 169 13.88 -1.23 -21.44
C ASN A 169 14.58 -2.57 -21.75
N ASP A 170 15.84 -2.56 -22.18
CA ASP A 170 16.64 -3.76 -22.43
C ASP A 170 17.28 -4.26 -21.12
N LEU A 171 16.57 -5.15 -20.43
CA LEU A 171 17.01 -5.71 -19.15
C LEU A 171 18.18 -6.71 -19.31
N GLU A 172 18.32 -7.36 -20.45
CA GLU A 172 19.47 -8.23 -20.74
C GLU A 172 20.74 -7.41 -20.95
N LEU A 173 20.64 -6.25 -21.62
CA LEU A 173 21.74 -5.31 -21.72
C LEU A 173 22.13 -4.77 -20.34
N PHE A 174 21.17 -4.38 -19.49
CA PHE A 174 21.48 -3.98 -18.11
C PHE A 174 22.22 -5.08 -17.34
N ASP A 175 21.71 -6.31 -17.35
CA ASP A 175 22.33 -7.44 -16.67
C ASP A 175 23.76 -7.69 -17.16
N ARG A 176 23.97 -7.70 -18.49
CA ARG A 176 25.30 -7.83 -19.10
C ARG A 176 26.25 -6.72 -18.64
N LEU A 177 25.82 -5.46 -18.74
CA LEU A 177 26.66 -4.32 -18.38
C LEU A 177 27.00 -4.30 -16.89
N ILE A 178 26.06 -4.69 -16.02
CA ILE A 178 26.29 -4.83 -14.57
C ILE A 178 27.40 -5.85 -14.32
N LYS A 179 27.38 -7.00 -15.02
CA LYS A 179 28.38 -8.06 -14.92
C LYS A 179 29.74 -7.65 -15.51
N GLU A 180 29.75 -6.86 -16.57
CA GLU A 180 30.99 -6.36 -17.22
C GLU A 180 31.66 -5.22 -16.45
N THR A 181 30.91 -4.48 -15.62
CA THR A 181 31.40 -3.29 -14.93
C THR A 181 31.78 -3.61 -13.47
N PRO A 182 33.08 -3.56 -13.10
CA PRO A 182 33.53 -3.92 -11.75
C PRO A 182 32.98 -2.99 -10.67
N ALA A 183 32.73 -3.53 -9.48
CA ALA A 183 32.33 -2.73 -8.32
C ALA A 183 33.51 -1.97 -7.68
N THR A 184 33.30 -0.69 -7.34
CA THR A 184 34.29 0.06 -6.54
C THR A 184 34.21 -0.23 -5.05
N SER A 185 33.05 -0.71 -4.57
CA SER A 185 32.78 -1.07 -3.18
C SER A 185 33.32 -2.46 -2.77
N GLY A 186 33.75 -3.27 -3.74
CA GLY A 186 34.09 -4.68 -3.53
C GLY A 186 32.89 -5.63 -3.46
N ARG A 187 31.65 -5.12 -3.62
CA ARG A 187 30.42 -5.91 -3.72
C ARG A 187 30.02 -6.06 -5.19
N GLU A 188 30.47 -7.14 -5.82
CA GLU A 188 30.29 -7.35 -7.27
C GLU A 188 28.83 -7.62 -7.67
N ALA A 189 28.06 -8.35 -6.86
CA ALA A 189 26.66 -8.63 -7.16
C ALA A 189 25.78 -7.40 -6.89
N VAL A 190 24.87 -7.10 -7.81
CA VAL A 190 23.86 -6.03 -7.67
C VAL A 190 22.49 -6.66 -7.54
N LEU A 191 21.72 -6.28 -6.53
CA LEU A 191 20.32 -6.69 -6.41
C LEU A 191 19.46 -5.87 -7.38
N VAL A 192 18.76 -6.52 -8.30
CA VAL A 192 17.98 -5.82 -9.35
C VAL A 192 16.47 -5.98 -9.11
N GLU A 193 15.77 -4.84 -9.03
CA GLU A 193 14.31 -4.74 -9.08
C GLU A 193 13.87 -4.33 -10.49
N ASN A 194 13.02 -5.15 -11.11
CA ASN A 194 12.35 -4.81 -12.37
C ASN A 194 10.96 -4.22 -12.09
N CYS A 195 10.78 -2.93 -12.34
CA CYS A 195 9.53 -2.21 -12.08
C CYS A 195 8.74 -1.98 -13.39
N HIS A 196 8.23 -3.07 -13.96
CA HIS A 196 7.42 -3.07 -15.20
C HIS A 196 5.90 -2.99 -14.96
N TRP A 197 5.47 -2.72 -13.72
CA TRP A 197 4.08 -2.58 -13.29
C TRP A 197 3.14 -3.77 -13.61
N GLY A 198 3.69 -4.97 -13.78
CA GLY A 198 2.92 -6.15 -14.20
C GLY A 198 2.59 -6.21 -15.69
N SER A 199 3.14 -5.32 -16.53
CA SER A 199 3.06 -5.42 -17.99
C SER A 199 3.70 -6.72 -18.48
N ARG A 200 3.09 -7.38 -19.48
CA ARG A 200 3.58 -8.66 -20.03
C ARG A 200 4.47 -8.43 -21.24
N GLU A 201 5.59 -9.17 -21.31
CA GLU A 201 6.61 -9.28 -22.37
C GLU A 201 7.14 -7.95 -22.96
N PRO A 202 8.47 -7.75 -23.05
CA PRO A 202 9.57 -8.67 -22.67
C PRO A 202 9.90 -8.66 -21.16
N PHE A 203 9.11 -7.99 -20.33
CA PHE A 203 9.48 -7.66 -18.95
C PHE A 203 9.09 -8.69 -17.88
N ALA A 204 8.34 -9.74 -18.24
CA ALA A 204 7.86 -10.72 -17.28
C ALA A 204 8.75 -11.98 -17.27
N PRO A 205 9.00 -12.59 -16.10
CA PRO A 205 9.76 -13.83 -16.06
C PRO A 205 8.98 -14.97 -16.71
N HIS A 206 9.70 -15.89 -17.35
CA HIS A 206 9.14 -17.04 -18.02
C HIS A 206 10.11 -18.21 -18.00
N PHE A 207 9.60 -19.43 -18.18
CA PHE A 207 10.47 -20.59 -18.39
C PHE A 207 10.94 -20.61 -19.84
N ALA A 208 12.26 -20.68 -20.03
CA ALA A 208 12.87 -20.90 -21.34
C ALA A 208 12.58 -22.32 -21.84
N ALA A 209 12.90 -22.57 -23.12
CA ALA A 209 12.64 -23.87 -23.76
C ALA A 209 13.38 -25.05 -23.10
N ASP A 210 14.46 -24.78 -22.37
CA ASP A 210 15.23 -25.78 -21.62
C ASP A 210 14.71 -26.01 -20.18
N GLY A 211 13.63 -25.31 -19.79
CA GLY A 211 13.02 -25.41 -18.47
C GLY A 211 13.70 -24.55 -17.39
N SER A 212 14.72 -23.77 -17.72
CA SER A 212 15.28 -22.77 -16.81
C SER A 212 14.34 -21.58 -16.65
N LEU A 213 14.26 -21.00 -15.45
CA LEU A 213 13.54 -19.75 -15.23
C LEU A 213 14.40 -18.60 -15.75
N TRP A 214 13.92 -17.89 -16.79
CA TRP A 214 14.52 -16.65 -17.23
C TRP A 214 14.06 -15.51 -16.31
N CYS A 215 15.01 -14.98 -15.55
CA CYS A 215 14.82 -13.86 -14.64
C CYS A 215 16.18 -13.17 -14.40
N PRO A 216 16.62 -12.27 -15.30
CA PRO A 216 17.90 -11.57 -15.15
C PRO A 216 17.90 -10.54 -14.00
N TRP A 217 16.78 -10.36 -13.32
CA TRP A 217 16.62 -9.57 -12.10
C TRP A 217 16.38 -10.48 -10.88
N ASN A 218 16.27 -9.88 -9.69
CA ASN A 218 16.07 -10.62 -8.45
C ASN A 218 14.62 -10.62 -7.95
N PHE A 219 13.86 -9.57 -8.30
CA PHE A 219 12.43 -9.46 -8.04
C PHE A 219 11.79 -8.47 -9.01
N TYR A 220 10.47 -8.59 -9.19
CA TYR A 220 9.77 -7.88 -10.26
C TYR A 220 8.35 -7.49 -9.88
N ARG A 221 7.96 -6.29 -10.31
CA ARG A 221 6.65 -5.71 -10.03
C ARG A 221 5.53 -6.46 -10.73
N THR A 222 4.56 -6.97 -9.97
CA THR A 222 3.40 -7.70 -10.52
C THR A 222 2.18 -6.81 -10.74
N SER A 223 2.21 -5.58 -10.23
CA SER A 223 1.10 -4.62 -10.24
C SER A 223 1.60 -3.20 -10.48
N GLY A 224 0.66 -2.29 -10.80
CA GLY A 224 0.86 -0.85 -10.63
C GLY A 224 1.07 -0.48 -9.16
N ASP A 225 1.24 0.82 -8.91
CA ASP A 225 1.66 1.30 -7.60
C ASP A 225 0.61 1.03 -6.51
N VAL A 226 1.07 0.51 -5.38
CA VAL A 226 0.24 0.35 -4.19
C VAL A 226 -0.03 1.71 -3.55
N ARG A 227 -1.11 1.76 -2.77
CA ARG A 227 -1.54 2.93 -2.00
C ARG A 227 -1.93 2.51 -0.60
N ALA A 228 -1.82 3.43 0.36
CA ALA A 228 -2.14 3.20 1.77
C ALA A 228 -3.66 3.16 2.05
N ASN A 229 -4.36 2.29 1.34
CA ASN A 229 -5.77 1.94 1.54
C ASN A 229 -5.99 0.44 1.23
N TYR A 230 -6.98 -0.16 1.90
CA TYR A 230 -7.13 -1.61 1.90
C TYR A 230 -7.49 -2.20 0.53
N ASP A 231 -8.27 -1.52 -0.31
CA ASP A 231 -8.61 -2.05 -1.64
C ASP A 231 -7.38 -2.09 -2.56
N SER A 232 -6.49 -1.09 -2.50
CA SER A 232 -5.23 -1.13 -3.25
C SER A 232 -4.32 -2.25 -2.76
N VAL A 233 -4.22 -2.46 -1.44
CA VAL A 233 -3.46 -3.57 -0.85
C VAL A 233 -3.94 -4.91 -1.40
N VAL A 234 -5.26 -5.15 -1.38
CA VAL A 234 -5.84 -6.42 -1.84
C VAL A 234 -5.70 -6.58 -3.36
N ARG A 235 -5.92 -5.51 -4.14
CA ARG A 235 -5.76 -5.53 -5.60
C ARG A 235 -4.33 -5.93 -6.00
N ASN A 236 -3.34 -5.33 -5.35
CA ASN A 236 -1.94 -5.59 -5.61
C ASN A 236 -1.58 -7.02 -5.20
N LEU A 237 -1.99 -7.47 -4.01
CA LEU A 237 -1.80 -8.85 -3.53
C LEU A 237 -2.25 -9.89 -4.57
N LEU A 238 -3.45 -9.70 -5.13
CA LEU A 238 -4.05 -10.67 -6.06
C LEU A 238 -3.29 -10.79 -7.39
N THR A 239 -2.44 -9.82 -7.75
CA THR A 239 -1.59 -9.93 -8.94
C THR A 239 -0.51 -11.02 -8.84
N THR A 240 -0.16 -11.45 -7.62
CA THR A 240 0.84 -12.50 -7.38
C THR A 240 0.35 -13.91 -7.72
N VAL A 241 -0.97 -14.10 -7.82
CA VAL A 241 -1.60 -15.44 -7.91
C VAL A 241 -1.20 -16.19 -9.18
N ASP A 242 -1.13 -15.51 -10.33
CA ASP A 242 -0.71 -16.14 -11.59
C ASP A 242 0.76 -16.59 -11.54
N TYR A 243 1.62 -15.76 -10.97
CA TYR A 243 3.05 -16.06 -10.82
C TYR A 243 3.30 -17.22 -9.85
N ALA A 244 2.53 -17.32 -8.76
CA ALA A 244 2.58 -18.46 -7.85
C ALA A 244 2.14 -19.76 -8.54
N ARG A 245 0.99 -19.75 -9.26
CA ARG A 245 0.46 -20.92 -9.99
C ARG A 245 1.42 -21.44 -11.05
N ARG A 246 2.17 -20.54 -11.68
CA ARG A 246 3.16 -20.85 -12.71
C ARG A 246 4.55 -21.13 -12.14
N ASN A 247 4.75 -21.06 -10.81
CA ASN A 247 6.04 -21.19 -10.16
C ASN A 247 7.11 -20.22 -10.70
N LEU A 248 6.71 -18.97 -10.98
CA LEU A 248 7.59 -17.88 -11.43
C LEU A 248 8.14 -17.03 -10.28
N SER A 249 7.62 -17.21 -9.06
CA SER A 249 8.12 -16.60 -7.83
C SER A 249 8.84 -17.66 -7.00
N GLN A 250 10.17 -17.65 -6.99
CA GLN A 250 11.02 -18.67 -6.36
C GLN A 250 12.42 -18.11 -6.03
N PRO A 251 13.30 -18.82 -5.30
CA PRO A 251 14.63 -18.33 -4.93
C PRO A 251 15.42 -17.75 -6.12
N GLY A 252 15.81 -16.49 -5.96
CA GLY A 252 16.49 -15.67 -6.96
C GLY A 252 15.56 -14.83 -7.84
N CYS A 253 14.24 -15.00 -7.78
CA CYS A 253 13.27 -14.28 -8.61
C CYS A 253 11.89 -14.21 -7.93
N TRP A 254 11.56 -13.08 -7.30
CA TRP A 254 10.33 -12.95 -6.50
C TRP A 254 9.30 -12.00 -7.11
N ALA A 255 8.05 -12.45 -7.15
CA ALA A 255 6.90 -11.61 -7.47
C ALA A 255 6.72 -10.53 -6.37
N TYR A 256 6.62 -9.27 -6.80
CA TYR A 256 6.58 -8.12 -5.91
C TYR A 256 5.36 -7.22 -6.20
N PRO A 257 4.27 -7.32 -5.42
CA PRO A 257 3.08 -6.46 -5.55
C PRO A 257 3.29 -5.01 -5.02
N ASP A 258 4.52 -4.52 -5.06
CA ASP A 258 4.98 -3.19 -4.60
C ASP A 258 5.24 -3.05 -3.08
N MET A 259 5.70 -1.87 -2.65
CA MET A 259 6.18 -1.57 -1.30
C MET A 259 5.14 -1.79 -0.19
N LEU A 260 5.58 -1.85 1.07
CA LEU A 260 4.71 -1.93 2.23
C LEU A 260 4.20 -0.55 2.65
N GLU A 261 2.89 -0.37 2.68
CA GLU A 261 2.17 0.80 3.20
C GLU A 261 1.96 0.77 4.72
N VAL A 262 2.69 -0.09 5.42
CA VAL A 262 2.67 -0.20 6.87
C VAL A 262 3.25 1.07 7.49
N GLY A 263 2.41 1.83 8.20
CA GLY A 263 2.81 3.09 8.84
C GLY A 263 2.93 4.27 7.88
N VAL A 264 2.62 4.08 6.60
CA VAL A 264 2.56 5.19 5.64
C VAL A 264 1.27 5.95 5.89
N ALA A 265 1.40 7.25 6.09
CA ALA A 265 0.29 8.17 6.18
C ALA A 265 0.69 9.50 5.56
N CYS A 266 -0.19 10.08 4.75
CA CYS A 266 0.05 11.41 4.24
C CYS A 266 -0.17 12.46 5.35
N SER A 267 0.86 13.20 5.70
CA SER A 267 0.69 14.43 6.48
C SER A 267 0.03 15.51 5.60
N GLU A 268 -0.96 16.24 6.13
CA GLU A 268 -1.54 17.40 5.43
C GLU A 268 -0.43 18.37 4.96
N GLY A 269 -0.32 18.60 3.65
CA GLY A 269 0.63 19.54 3.05
C GLY A 269 1.99 18.96 2.63
N GLY A 270 2.20 17.65 2.70
CA GLY A 270 3.38 16.96 2.16
C GLY A 270 3.24 16.56 0.68
N ASP A 271 4.36 16.55 -0.06
CA ASP A 271 4.48 15.91 -1.39
C ASP A 271 4.46 14.38 -1.20
N CYS A 272 3.29 13.81 -0.95
CA CYS A 272 3.09 12.37 -0.90
C CYS A 272 2.65 11.89 -2.30
N PRO A 273 3.36 10.95 -2.94
CA PRO A 273 3.00 10.48 -4.28
C PRO A 273 1.58 9.88 -4.38
N GLY A 274 1.10 9.26 -3.30
CA GLY A 274 -0.27 8.73 -3.19
C GLY A 274 -1.37 9.79 -2.96
N GLY A 275 -0.98 11.04 -2.70
CA GLY A 275 -1.89 12.17 -2.48
C GLY A 275 -2.67 12.11 -1.16
N THR A 276 -3.58 13.07 -0.95
CA THR A 276 -4.39 13.20 0.29
C THR A 276 -5.37 12.06 0.57
N LEU A 277 -5.38 11.02 -0.28
CA LEU A 277 -6.22 9.83 -0.15
C LEU A 277 -5.51 8.66 0.55
N ASP A 278 -4.20 8.75 0.76
CA ASP A 278 -3.45 7.80 1.57
C ASP A 278 -3.58 8.19 3.05
N LEU A 279 -4.79 7.90 3.57
CA LEU A 279 -5.17 8.16 4.97
C LEU A 279 -4.43 7.24 5.96
N GLY A 280 -3.70 6.25 5.45
CA GLY A 280 -3.00 5.24 6.22
C GLY A 280 -3.88 4.05 6.56
N LEU A 281 -3.22 2.90 6.74
CA LEU A 281 -3.87 1.66 7.16
C LEU A 281 -4.14 1.68 8.66
N ASN A 282 -5.31 1.20 9.09
CA ASN A 282 -5.55 0.97 10.51
C ASN A 282 -4.76 -0.25 11.02
N ALA A 283 -4.80 -0.54 12.33
CA ALA A 283 -4.02 -1.62 12.92
C ALA A 283 -4.36 -3.03 12.38
N ALA A 284 -5.64 -3.30 12.07
CA ALA A 284 -6.07 -4.55 11.47
C ALA A 284 -5.57 -4.66 10.02
N GLU A 285 -5.77 -3.61 9.23
CA GLU A 285 -5.30 -3.54 7.84
C GLU A 285 -3.77 -3.62 7.74
N THR A 286 -3.06 -3.05 8.72
CA THR A 286 -1.60 -3.13 8.83
C THR A 286 -1.13 -4.58 9.00
N ARG A 287 -1.77 -5.34 9.90
CA ARG A 287 -1.49 -6.78 10.06
C ARG A 287 -1.84 -7.55 8.79
N ALA A 288 -3.01 -7.29 8.22
CA ALA A 288 -3.45 -7.96 6.99
C ALA A 288 -2.49 -7.71 5.83
N HIS A 289 -2.06 -6.46 5.64
CA HIS A 289 -1.12 -6.09 4.57
C HIS A 289 0.25 -6.73 4.73
N PHE A 290 0.88 -6.61 5.91
CA PHE A 290 2.19 -7.22 6.15
C PHE A 290 2.12 -8.75 6.07
N GLY A 291 1.09 -9.35 6.67
CA GLY A 291 0.85 -10.79 6.60
C GLY A 291 0.62 -11.29 5.17
N ALA A 292 -0.10 -10.51 4.35
CA ALA A 292 -0.35 -10.82 2.96
C ALA A 292 0.94 -10.81 2.11
N TRP A 293 1.82 -9.84 2.33
CA TRP A 293 3.13 -9.83 1.66
C TRP A 293 4.02 -10.98 2.13
N ALA A 294 3.98 -11.28 3.44
CA ALA A 294 4.75 -12.37 4.01
C ALA A 294 4.31 -13.75 3.48
N ILE A 295 3.00 -14.04 3.43
CA ILE A 295 2.48 -15.35 3.01
C ILE A 295 2.73 -15.64 1.53
N VAL A 296 2.81 -14.63 0.65
CA VAL A 296 3.06 -14.81 -0.80
C VAL A 296 4.55 -14.71 -1.18
N SER A 297 5.45 -14.65 -0.20
CA SER A 297 6.90 -14.49 -0.42
C SER A 297 7.25 -13.23 -1.22
N SER A 298 6.49 -12.15 -1.00
CA SER A 298 6.81 -10.84 -1.56
C SER A 298 8.05 -10.26 -0.87
N PRO A 299 8.91 -9.50 -1.57
CA PRO A 299 9.86 -8.60 -0.91
C PRO A 299 9.18 -7.73 0.16
N LEU A 300 9.81 -7.57 1.32
CA LEU A 300 9.32 -6.74 2.42
C LEU A 300 10.06 -5.41 2.42
N ILE A 301 9.61 -4.47 1.60
CA ILE A 301 10.23 -3.15 1.44
C ILE A 301 9.39 -2.11 2.19
N LEU A 302 9.90 -1.63 3.33
CA LEU A 302 9.27 -0.58 4.13
C LEU A 302 9.30 0.78 3.39
N SER A 303 8.37 1.66 3.68
CA SER A 303 8.38 3.02 3.08
C SER A 303 7.82 4.12 3.99
N HIS A 304 7.55 3.82 5.27
CA HIS A 304 7.16 4.82 6.27
C HIS A 304 8.35 5.62 6.82
N ASP A 305 8.07 6.70 7.56
CA ASP A 305 9.10 7.44 8.29
C ASP A 305 9.59 6.64 9.51
N VAL A 306 10.69 5.92 9.34
CA VAL A 306 11.33 5.16 10.43
C VAL A 306 11.95 6.07 11.51
N THR A 307 12.02 7.38 11.28
CA THR A 307 12.51 8.36 12.26
C THR A 307 11.40 8.94 13.14
N ASP A 308 10.13 8.68 12.80
CA ASP A 308 9.00 9.11 13.61
C ASP A 308 8.73 8.07 14.71
N PRO A 309 8.91 8.42 16.01
CA PRO A 309 8.77 7.47 17.10
C PRO A 309 7.31 7.00 17.30
N ALA A 310 6.32 7.80 16.90
CA ALA A 310 4.92 7.44 17.01
C ALA A 310 4.53 6.40 15.95
N ILE A 311 4.99 6.62 14.70
CA ILE A 311 4.83 5.64 13.61
C ILE A 311 5.58 4.36 13.96
N ALA A 312 6.86 4.46 14.33
CA ALA A 312 7.68 3.30 14.71
C ALA A 312 7.02 2.48 15.81
N ALA A 313 6.55 3.11 16.90
CA ALA A 313 5.86 2.41 17.98
C ALA A 313 4.56 1.72 17.52
N ALA A 314 3.81 2.33 16.60
CA ALA A 314 2.55 1.78 16.10
C ALA A 314 2.77 0.53 15.23
N VAL A 315 3.84 0.50 14.42
CA VAL A 315 4.08 -0.59 13.46
C VAL A 315 5.07 -1.64 13.94
N TRP A 316 5.89 -1.35 14.96
CA TRP A 316 6.94 -2.25 15.45
C TRP A 316 6.44 -3.68 15.74
N PRO A 317 5.28 -3.89 16.42
CA PRO A 317 4.78 -5.25 16.69
C PRO A 317 4.49 -6.08 15.43
N VAL A 318 4.35 -5.43 14.27
CA VAL A 318 4.10 -6.07 12.99
C VAL A 318 5.42 -6.27 12.23
N ILE A 319 6.17 -5.19 12.01
CA ILE A 319 7.38 -5.23 11.17
C ILE A 319 8.57 -5.92 11.85
N ALA A 320 8.55 -6.07 13.17
CA ALA A 320 9.59 -6.78 13.93
C ALA A 320 9.21 -8.22 14.29
N ASN A 321 8.05 -8.71 13.84
CA ASN A 321 7.58 -10.06 14.15
C ASN A 321 8.42 -11.12 13.41
N LYS A 322 9.38 -11.71 14.12
CA LYS A 322 10.29 -12.73 13.58
C LYS A 322 9.59 -13.99 13.09
N GLU A 323 8.43 -14.35 13.63
CA GLU A 323 7.69 -15.53 13.17
C GLU A 323 7.04 -15.30 11.81
N VAL A 324 6.45 -14.12 11.60
CA VAL A 324 5.89 -13.72 10.30
C VAL A 324 6.99 -13.51 9.26
N ILE A 325 8.09 -12.87 9.64
CA ILE A 325 9.29 -12.75 8.77
C ILE A 325 9.81 -14.14 8.41
N ALA A 326 9.88 -15.09 9.36
CA ALA A 326 10.32 -16.45 9.06
C ALA A 326 9.41 -17.15 8.05
N VAL A 327 8.09 -16.91 8.08
CA VAL A 327 7.19 -17.39 7.02
C VAL A 327 7.58 -16.81 5.67
N ASN A 328 7.82 -15.49 5.58
CA ASN A 328 8.25 -14.84 4.34
C ASN A 328 9.57 -15.42 3.81
N GLN A 329 10.56 -15.59 4.69
CA GLN A 329 11.91 -16.02 4.35
C GLN A 329 12.04 -17.53 4.07
N ALA A 330 11.04 -18.35 4.41
CA ALA A 330 11.04 -19.78 4.14
C ALA A 330 10.76 -20.11 2.67
N TRP A 331 11.36 -21.18 2.15
CA TRP A 331 11.03 -21.75 0.85
C TRP A 331 10.89 -23.27 0.94
N ALA A 332 9.72 -23.79 0.58
CA ALA A 332 9.44 -25.22 0.47
C ALA A 332 8.71 -25.54 -0.84
N GLY A 333 9.21 -24.97 -1.96
CA GLY A 333 8.74 -25.25 -3.31
C GLY A 333 7.47 -24.51 -3.73
N HIS A 334 7.03 -23.50 -2.98
CA HIS A 334 5.85 -22.70 -3.30
C HIS A 334 5.93 -21.31 -2.65
N SER A 335 5.62 -20.25 -3.40
CA SER A 335 5.68 -18.87 -2.91
C SER A 335 4.51 -18.49 -2.01
N GLY A 336 3.38 -19.18 -2.15
CA GLY A 336 2.13 -18.93 -1.43
C GLY A 336 1.04 -18.44 -2.37
N SER A 337 -0.21 -18.82 -2.10
CA SER A 337 -1.35 -18.49 -2.94
C SER A 337 -2.68 -18.65 -2.17
N PRO A 338 -3.80 -18.10 -2.67
CA PRO A 338 -5.10 -18.39 -2.10
C PRO A 338 -5.45 -19.88 -2.30
N PHE A 339 -6.21 -20.44 -1.36
CA PHE A 339 -6.76 -21.80 -1.45
C PHE A 339 -8.23 -21.91 -1.04
N PHE A 340 -8.79 -20.88 -0.40
CA PHE A 340 -10.18 -20.83 0.00
C PHE A 340 -10.76 -19.44 -0.23
N GLU A 341 -12.00 -19.40 -0.71
CA GLU A 341 -12.79 -18.20 -0.95
C GLU A 341 -14.23 -18.46 -0.51
N SER A 342 -14.82 -17.53 0.25
CA SER A 342 -16.24 -17.60 0.59
C SER A 342 -17.13 -17.31 -0.63
N SER A 343 -18.34 -17.88 -0.64
CA SER A 343 -19.35 -17.54 -1.64
C SER A 343 -19.89 -16.12 -1.50
N GLU A 344 -19.92 -15.58 -0.28
CA GLU A 344 -20.25 -14.19 -0.01
C GLU A 344 -19.20 -13.27 -0.65
N GLN A 345 -19.64 -12.24 -1.35
CA GLN A 345 -18.80 -11.23 -1.99
C GLN A 345 -19.02 -9.88 -1.32
N VAL A 346 -17.95 -9.10 -1.22
CA VAL A 346 -17.95 -7.74 -0.67
C VAL A 346 -17.26 -6.80 -1.63
N LEU A 347 -17.74 -5.56 -1.66
CA LEU A 347 -17.16 -4.50 -2.46
C LEU A 347 -16.18 -3.71 -1.60
N LEU A 348 -14.90 -3.80 -1.92
CA LEU A 348 -13.89 -2.89 -1.39
C LEU A 348 -13.91 -1.62 -2.25
N TYR A 349 -14.04 -0.46 -1.61
CA TYR A 349 -14.16 0.82 -2.30
C TYR A 349 -13.48 1.94 -1.53
N THR A 350 -12.47 2.55 -2.16
CA THR A 350 -11.89 3.82 -1.72
C THR A 350 -12.36 4.93 -2.68
N PRO A 351 -13.10 5.96 -2.20
CA PRO A 351 -13.61 7.00 -3.08
C PRO A 351 -12.48 7.88 -3.64
N PRO A 352 -12.57 8.31 -4.91
CA PRO A 352 -11.59 9.23 -5.49
C PRO A 352 -11.62 10.63 -4.85
N GLU A 353 -10.52 11.37 -4.95
CA GLU A 353 -10.32 12.68 -4.31
C GLU A 353 -11.38 13.71 -4.72
N TRP A 354 -11.81 13.67 -5.99
CA TRP A 354 -12.88 14.56 -6.49
C TRP A 354 -14.24 14.27 -5.84
N ALA A 355 -14.50 13.04 -5.37
CA ALA A 355 -15.73 12.69 -4.66
C ALA A 355 -15.78 13.37 -3.29
N TYR A 356 -14.63 13.48 -2.61
CA TYR A 356 -14.49 14.23 -1.36
C TYR A 356 -14.57 15.74 -1.57
N ARG A 357 -13.89 16.29 -2.59
CA ARG A 357 -13.99 17.73 -2.92
C ARG A 357 -15.42 18.15 -3.26
N ARG A 358 -16.20 17.30 -3.95
CA ARG A 358 -17.62 17.55 -4.21
C ARG A 358 -18.48 17.50 -2.94
N ARG A 359 -18.20 16.60 -1.99
CA ARG A 359 -18.86 16.60 -0.68
C ARG A 359 -18.56 17.87 0.13
N GLY A 360 -17.31 18.35 0.11
CA GLY A 360 -16.92 19.62 0.71
C GLY A 360 -17.64 20.82 0.09
N VAL A 361 -17.73 20.88 -1.24
CA VAL A 361 -18.50 21.92 -1.95
C VAL A 361 -19.99 21.81 -1.62
N LEU A 362 -20.58 20.60 -1.57
CA LEU A 362 -21.97 20.42 -1.19
C LEU A 362 -22.24 20.88 0.25
N LEU A 363 -21.33 20.57 1.20
CA LEU A 363 -21.44 21.02 2.59
C LEU A 363 -21.31 22.55 2.69
N LEU A 364 -20.38 23.16 1.97
CA LEU A 364 -20.21 24.61 1.93
C LEU A 364 -21.44 25.30 1.32
N VAL A 365 -22.00 24.76 0.25
CA VAL A 365 -23.25 25.23 -0.35
C VAL A 365 -24.41 25.08 0.63
N ALA A 366 -24.52 23.95 1.33
CA ALA A 366 -25.54 23.74 2.36
C ALA A 366 -25.40 24.74 3.54
N CYS A 367 -24.19 24.96 4.04
CA CYS A 367 -23.91 25.94 5.08
C CYS A 367 -24.22 27.38 4.62
N ALA A 368 -23.84 27.74 3.40
CA ALA A 368 -24.14 29.05 2.81
C ALA A 368 -25.65 29.27 2.63
N LEU A 369 -26.39 28.24 2.19
CA LEU A 369 -27.84 28.27 2.10
C LEU A 369 -28.50 28.39 3.48
N CYS A 370 -28.03 27.67 4.49
CA CYS A 370 -28.51 27.80 5.87
C CYS A 370 -28.26 29.22 6.43
N ALA A 371 -27.09 29.80 6.18
CA ALA A 371 -26.76 31.17 6.57
C ALA A 371 -27.66 32.20 5.87
N ALA A 372 -27.93 32.01 4.57
CA ALA A 372 -28.84 32.85 3.81
C ALA A 372 -30.28 32.78 4.32
N VAL A 373 -30.79 31.57 4.63
CA VAL A 373 -32.12 31.39 5.23
C VAL A 373 -32.21 32.07 6.60
N TYR A 374 -31.18 31.95 7.43
CA TYR A 374 -31.12 32.62 8.73
C TYR A 374 -31.12 34.15 8.60
N ALA A 375 -30.33 34.70 7.68
CA ALA A 375 -30.31 36.14 7.39
C ALA A 375 -31.66 36.65 6.89
N PHE A 376 -32.33 35.89 6.01
CA PHE A 376 -33.68 36.20 5.54
C PHE A 376 -34.72 36.20 6.67
N ARG A 377 -34.65 35.23 7.59
CA ARG A 377 -35.51 35.19 8.78
C ARG A 377 -35.32 36.42 9.67
N ARG A 378 -34.07 36.85 9.88
CA ARG A 378 -33.74 38.08 10.64
C ARG A 378 -34.27 39.34 9.95
N LEU A 379 -34.10 39.46 8.64
CA LEU A 379 -34.63 40.59 7.85
C LEU A 379 -36.15 40.63 7.84
N ALA A 380 -36.81 39.47 7.74
CA ALA A 380 -38.27 39.37 7.82
C ALA A 380 -38.79 39.75 9.22
N ALA A 381 -38.10 39.34 10.29
CA ALA A 381 -38.42 39.74 11.67
C ALA A 381 -38.21 41.25 11.89
N ALA A 382 -37.13 41.83 11.34
CA ALA A 382 -36.89 43.27 11.39
C ALA A 382 -37.94 44.08 10.61
N ARG A 383 -38.38 43.59 9.45
CA ARG A 383 -39.50 44.19 8.68
C ARG A 383 -40.84 44.10 9.42
N ARG A 384 -41.11 42.99 10.13
CA ARG A 384 -42.31 42.88 10.99
C ARG A 384 -42.29 43.88 12.15
N ARG A 385 -41.13 44.09 12.78
CA ARG A 385 -40.97 45.12 13.83
C ARG A 385 -41.15 46.55 13.28
N ARG A 386 -40.65 46.85 12.08
CA ARG A 386 -40.89 48.16 11.44
C ARG A 386 -42.35 48.38 11.02
N ARG A 387 -43.08 47.32 10.66
CA ARG A 387 -44.51 47.40 10.34
C ARG A 387 -45.40 47.55 11.59
N SER A 388 -45.00 46.98 12.73
CA SER A 388 -45.74 47.18 13.99
C SER A 388 -45.53 48.56 14.60
N THR A 389 -44.48 49.29 14.21
CA THR A 389 -44.22 50.67 14.66
C THR A 389 -44.75 51.73 13.71
N SER A 390 -45.39 51.38 12.58
CA SER A 390 -45.91 52.35 11.60
C SER A 390 -47.45 52.42 11.54
N THR A 391 -48.14 51.90 12.55
CA THR A 391 -49.62 51.95 12.66
C THR A 391 -50.09 52.55 13.98
N ALA A 392 -49.29 53.43 14.59
CA ALA A 392 -49.65 54.12 15.81
C ALA A 392 -49.19 55.59 15.74
N GLU A 393 -49.84 56.37 14.88
CA GLU A 393 -49.91 57.84 14.93
C GLU A 393 -50.95 58.28 13.89
N GLU A 394 -52.17 58.58 14.33
CA GLU A 394 -52.94 59.80 14.01
C GLU A 394 -54.41 59.65 14.47
N GLU A 395 -54.92 60.76 15.01
CA GLU A 395 -56.30 61.04 15.47
C GLU A 395 -56.64 60.52 16.89
N GLY A 396 -56.80 61.31 17.95
CA GLY A 396 -57.04 62.75 18.08
C GLY A 396 -58.44 62.99 18.64
N HIS A 397 -58.52 63.36 19.93
CA HIS A 397 -59.66 63.99 20.65
C HIS A 397 -60.98 63.16 20.69
N GLU A 398 -61.80 63.09 21.74
CA GLU A 398 -62.01 63.89 22.94
C GLU A 398 -62.94 63.10 23.91
N LEU A 399 -62.77 63.38 25.21
CA LEU A 399 -63.79 63.49 26.28
C LEU A 399 -64.90 62.43 26.46
N GLY A 400 -64.97 61.86 27.67
CA GLY A 400 -66.26 61.54 28.29
C GLY A 400 -66.33 60.26 29.13
N THR A 401 -66.06 60.44 30.42
CA THR A 401 -66.47 59.64 31.59
C THR A 401 -67.64 58.65 31.44
N LEU A 402 -67.48 57.41 31.96
CA LEU A 402 -68.30 56.79 33.01
C LEU A 402 -67.88 55.30 33.22
N GLU A 403 -67.62 54.92 34.47
CA GLU A 403 -67.39 53.54 34.92
C GLU A 403 -68.73 52.72 34.96
N PRO A 404 -68.79 51.50 35.55
CA PRO A 404 -68.33 50.21 35.04
C PRO A 404 -69.46 49.15 35.06
N LYS A 405 -69.36 48.05 34.29
CA LYS A 405 -69.71 46.66 34.71
C LYS A 405 -69.83 45.66 33.55
N ARG A 406 -69.15 44.52 33.76
CA ARG A 406 -69.50 43.09 33.52
C ARG A 406 -70.52 42.70 32.43
N LEU A 407 -70.10 41.74 31.59
CA LEU A 407 -70.79 40.51 31.12
C LEU A 407 -69.78 39.80 30.18
N VAL A 408 -69.13 38.69 30.54
CA VAL A 408 -69.51 37.25 30.44
C VAL A 408 -70.15 36.86 29.09
N ASP A 409 -69.44 35.94 28.42
CA ASP A 409 -69.77 35.01 27.33
C ASP A 409 -70.36 35.55 26.01
N GLU A 410 -69.64 35.29 24.90
CA GLU A 410 -69.87 34.13 24.03
C GLU A 410 -68.85 34.10 22.87
N GLY A 411 -68.61 32.90 22.35
CA GLY A 411 -67.39 32.55 21.63
C GLY A 411 -67.25 33.04 20.19
N GLN A 412 -66.01 33.02 19.71
CA GLN A 412 -65.70 32.86 18.29
C GLN A 412 -64.30 32.25 18.13
N ALA A 413 -64.25 31.16 17.36
CA ALA A 413 -63.07 30.39 17.05
C ALA A 413 -62.04 31.20 16.25
N ILE A 414 -60.77 31.13 16.66
CA ILE A 414 -59.62 31.66 15.90
C ILE A 414 -59.02 30.50 15.09
N PRO A 415 -58.98 30.55 13.75
CA PRO A 415 -58.25 29.55 12.99
C PRO A 415 -56.74 29.84 13.08
N ALA A 416 -56.00 28.90 13.67
CA ALA A 416 -54.54 28.88 13.64
C ALA A 416 -54.06 28.62 12.21
N THR A 417 -53.79 29.69 11.46
CA THR A 417 -53.05 29.61 10.20
C THR A 417 -51.56 29.76 10.49
N ALA A 418 -50.88 28.63 10.68
CA ALA A 418 -49.42 28.60 10.61
C ALA A 418 -48.98 29.06 9.21
N PRO A 419 -47.96 29.93 9.07
CA PRO A 419 -47.51 30.36 7.76
C PRO A 419 -46.88 29.17 7.02
N ARG A 420 -47.56 28.71 5.96
CA ARG A 420 -47.02 27.73 5.02
C ARG A 420 -45.78 28.33 4.36
N LEU A 421 -44.66 27.62 4.47
CA LEU A 421 -43.45 27.94 3.70
C LEU A 421 -43.82 27.98 2.21
N PRO A 422 -43.34 28.97 1.42
CA PRO A 422 -43.63 29.03 0.00
C PRO A 422 -43.14 27.76 -0.68
N LEU A 423 -43.94 27.24 -1.62
CA LEU A 423 -43.73 25.94 -2.30
C LEU A 423 -42.30 25.77 -2.84
N ARG A 424 -41.64 26.87 -3.26
CA ARG A 424 -40.25 26.88 -3.74
C ARG A 424 -39.21 26.51 -2.66
N VAL A 425 -39.47 26.81 -1.39
CA VAL A 425 -38.58 26.47 -0.26
C VAL A 425 -38.77 25.01 0.16
N LEU A 426 -40.02 24.52 0.14
CA LEU A 426 -40.32 23.10 0.34
C LEU A 426 -39.74 22.23 -0.79
N LEU A 427 -39.80 22.70 -2.03
CA LEU A 427 -39.16 22.06 -3.18
C LEU A 427 -37.63 22.07 -3.07
N CYS A 428 -37.00 23.16 -2.61
CA CYS A 428 -35.55 23.18 -2.38
C CYS A 428 -35.12 22.18 -1.30
N LEU A 429 -35.84 22.10 -0.18
CA LEU A 429 -35.57 21.16 0.92
C LEU A 429 -35.83 19.70 0.51
N ALA A 430 -36.87 19.45 -0.28
CA ALA A 430 -37.16 18.13 -0.84
C ALA A 430 -36.10 17.71 -1.89
N PHE A 431 -35.61 18.65 -2.70
CA PHE A 431 -34.56 18.39 -3.68
C PHE A 431 -33.20 18.14 -3.00
N THR A 432 -32.89 18.82 -1.89
CA THR A 432 -31.69 18.52 -1.08
C THR A 432 -31.81 17.20 -0.35
N ALA A 433 -32.98 16.88 0.23
CA ALA A 433 -33.22 15.58 0.85
C ALA A 433 -33.18 14.43 -0.17
N ALA A 434 -33.69 14.63 -1.40
CA ALA A 434 -33.62 13.66 -2.48
C ALA A 434 -32.20 13.49 -3.05
N LEU A 435 -31.38 14.54 -3.07
CA LEU A 435 -29.95 14.43 -3.42
C LEU A 435 -29.12 13.75 -2.32
N VAL A 436 -29.48 13.92 -1.05
CA VAL A 436 -28.81 13.25 0.07
C VAL A 436 -29.26 11.78 0.19
N ALA A 437 -30.52 11.47 -0.10
CA ALA A 437 -31.07 10.12 -0.05
C ALA A 437 -30.84 9.30 -1.34
N GLY A 438 -30.76 9.95 -2.50
CA GLY A 438 -30.62 9.30 -3.82
C GLY A 438 -29.18 9.01 -4.28
N VAL A 439 -28.17 9.32 -3.46
CA VAL A 439 -26.76 8.97 -3.71
C VAL A 439 -26.37 7.64 -3.05
N ALA A 440 -27.30 6.99 -2.35
CA ALA A 440 -27.13 5.61 -1.95
C ALA A 440 -27.48 4.69 -3.14
N GLN A 441 -26.46 4.01 -3.68
CA GLN A 441 -26.54 2.82 -4.54
C GLN A 441 -26.98 3.01 -6.00
N LEU A 442 -26.13 3.64 -6.81
CA LEU A 442 -26.00 3.28 -8.23
C LEU A 442 -24.70 2.50 -8.41
N VAL A 443 -24.80 1.16 -8.34
CA VAL A 443 -23.71 0.24 -8.71
C VAL A 443 -23.51 0.39 -10.22
N TYR A 444 -22.35 0.88 -10.64
CA TYR A 444 -22.02 1.08 -12.05
C TYR A 444 -21.28 -0.17 -12.56
N VAL A 445 -22.02 -1.10 -13.18
CA VAL A 445 -21.41 -2.30 -13.81
C VAL A 445 -20.79 -1.88 -15.14
N TRP A 446 -19.46 -1.97 -15.24
CA TRP A 446 -18.75 -1.87 -16.51
C TRP A 446 -18.74 -3.23 -17.22
N GLY A 447 -18.93 -3.20 -18.54
CA GLY A 447 -18.96 -4.38 -19.39
C GLY A 447 -17.63 -5.14 -19.43
N GLU A 448 -17.73 -6.44 -19.71
CA GLU A 448 -16.61 -7.34 -19.94
C GLU A 448 -15.71 -6.82 -21.06
N GLU A 449 -14.40 -7.06 -20.93
CA GLU A 449 -13.32 -6.73 -21.88
C GLU A 449 -12.77 -5.28 -21.81
N THR A 450 -11.91 -5.01 -20.82
CA THR A 450 -10.63 -4.28 -20.98
C THR A 450 -9.89 -4.26 -19.64
N LEU A 451 -8.61 -4.66 -19.66
CA LEU A 451 -7.67 -4.47 -18.57
C LEU A 451 -7.71 -3.00 -18.12
N ASN A 452 -8.15 -2.76 -16.88
CA ASN A 452 -8.32 -1.43 -16.31
C ASN A 452 -7.00 -0.98 -15.69
N PRO A 453 -6.22 -0.08 -16.32
CA PRO A 453 -4.87 0.16 -15.88
C PRO A 453 -4.78 1.04 -14.63
N TYR A 454 -5.80 1.82 -14.24
CA TYR A 454 -5.63 2.75 -13.11
C TYR A 454 -6.85 3.13 -12.25
N HIS A 455 -8.13 2.77 -12.55
CA HIS A 455 -9.26 3.43 -11.83
C HIS A 455 -10.58 2.66 -11.69
N SER A 456 -10.63 1.33 -11.54
CA SER A 456 -11.83 0.72 -10.92
C SER A 456 -11.69 0.85 -9.41
N TRP A 457 -12.26 1.92 -8.84
CA TRP A 457 -12.34 2.15 -7.39
C TRP A 457 -13.11 1.06 -6.64
N GLU A 458 -13.76 0.16 -7.37
CA GLU A 458 -14.55 -0.94 -6.88
C GLU A 458 -13.80 -2.25 -7.15
N LEU A 459 -13.46 -2.97 -6.08
CA LEU A 459 -12.89 -4.31 -6.13
C LEU A 459 -13.86 -5.27 -5.45
N LEU A 460 -14.49 -6.14 -6.23
CA LEU A 460 -15.33 -7.21 -5.71
C LEU A 460 -14.45 -8.38 -5.30
N VAL A 461 -14.51 -8.78 -4.02
CA VAL A 461 -13.72 -9.87 -3.46
C VAL A 461 -14.58 -10.79 -2.60
N PRO A 462 -14.17 -12.04 -2.37
CA PRO A 462 -14.78 -12.88 -1.34
C PRO A 462 -14.73 -12.21 0.02
N ALA A 463 -15.80 -12.31 0.80
CA ALA A 463 -15.85 -11.76 2.15
C ALA A 463 -14.82 -12.38 3.10
N ALA A 464 -14.44 -13.64 2.86
CA ALA A 464 -13.30 -14.31 3.46
C ALA A 464 -12.45 -14.98 2.38
N GLN A 465 -11.14 -14.75 2.42
CA GLN A 465 -10.16 -15.36 1.51
C GLN A 465 -8.95 -15.83 2.31
N TYR A 466 -8.53 -17.09 2.12
CA TYR A 466 -7.42 -17.65 2.87
C TYR A 466 -6.25 -18.01 1.96
N PHE A 467 -5.05 -17.69 2.42
CA PHE A 467 -3.79 -17.97 1.75
C PHE A 467 -3.02 -19.03 2.53
N TYR A 468 -2.25 -19.85 1.83
CA TYR A 468 -1.37 -20.84 2.45
C TYR A 468 0.03 -20.74 1.86
N LYS A 469 1.02 -21.15 2.66
CA LYS A 469 2.41 -21.32 2.24
C LYS A 469 3.04 -22.48 3.03
N PRO A 470 3.50 -23.55 2.37
CA PRO A 470 4.37 -24.53 3.00
C PRO A 470 5.66 -23.84 3.47
N VAL A 471 5.98 -23.95 4.76
CA VAL A 471 7.23 -23.40 5.31
C VAL A 471 8.26 -24.49 5.59
N ARG A 472 7.81 -25.75 5.70
CA ARG A 472 8.65 -26.94 5.69
C ARG A 472 8.12 -27.95 4.66
N PRO A 473 8.99 -28.81 4.11
CA PRO A 473 8.58 -29.83 3.16
C PRO A 473 7.51 -30.78 3.70
N HIS A 474 6.81 -31.46 2.79
CA HIS A 474 5.92 -32.59 3.10
C HIS A 474 4.80 -32.30 4.14
N GLY A 475 4.38 -31.04 4.28
CA GLY A 475 3.31 -30.67 5.20
C GLY A 475 3.70 -30.69 6.68
N GLU A 476 5.00 -30.73 6.99
CA GLU A 476 5.49 -30.66 8.38
C GLU A 476 5.17 -29.33 9.06
N ALA A 477 5.06 -28.26 8.26
CA ALA A 477 4.54 -26.98 8.69
C ALA A 477 4.01 -26.18 7.50
N THR A 478 2.78 -25.66 7.65
CA THR A 478 2.14 -24.81 6.66
C THR A 478 1.61 -23.56 7.36
N ALA A 479 2.04 -22.40 6.87
CA ALA A 479 1.53 -21.12 7.29
C ALA A 479 0.20 -20.84 6.58
N VAL A 480 -0.76 -20.23 7.29
CA VAL A 480 -2.09 -19.90 6.79
C VAL A 480 -2.48 -18.50 7.23
N LEU A 481 -2.88 -17.65 6.29
CA LEU A 481 -3.40 -16.31 6.56
C LEU A 481 -4.91 -16.29 6.28
N LEU A 482 -5.72 -15.92 7.26
CA LEU A 482 -7.19 -15.89 7.15
C LEU A 482 -7.69 -14.45 6.97
N MET A 483 -7.86 -13.95 5.75
CA MET A 483 -8.25 -12.55 5.55
C MET A 483 -9.76 -12.36 5.67
N ASN A 484 -10.20 -11.44 6.54
CA ASN A 484 -11.58 -10.95 6.60
C ASN A 484 -11.72 -9.68 5.73
N HIS A 485 -12.23 -9.79 4.51
CA HIS A 485 -12.51 -8.61 3.68
C HIS A 485 -13.84 -7.93 4.01
N ALA A 486 -14.68 -8.55 4.85
CA ALA A 486 -15.98 -7.98 5.19
C ALA A 486 -15.82 -6.71 6.04
N PRO A 487 -16.74 -5.72 5.90
CA PRO A 487 -16.71 -4.47 6.65
C PRO A 487 -17.13 -4.63 8.13
N THR A 488 -17.22 -5.87 8.62
CA THR A 488 -17.73 -6.22 9.94
C THR A 488 -16.94 -7.38 10.52
N ARG A 489 -16.93 -7.47 11.86
CA ARG A 489 -16.37 -8.61 12.56
C ARG A 489 -17.05 -9.91 12.19
N ARG A 490 -16.29 -11.02 12.15
CA ARG A 490 -16.85 -12.35 11.91
C ARG A 490 -15.96 -13.47 12.40
N ASP A 491 -16.55 -14.65 12.54
CA ASP A 491 -15.81 -15.89 12.74
C ASP A 491 -15.29 -16.42 11.40
N LEU A 492 -14.02 -16.83 11.36
CA LEU A 492 -13.37 -17.45 10.21
C LEU A 492 -13.03 -18.91 10.56
N ARG A 493 -13.67 -19.85 9.85
CA ARG A 493 -13.44 -21.28 10.02
C ARG A 493 -12.41 -21.79 9.02
N LEU A 494 -11.35 -22.42 9.51
CA LEU A 494 -10.29 -23.07 8.75
C LEU A 494 -10.44 -24.59 8.84
N GLU A 495 -10.78 -25.24 7.74
CA GLU A 495 -10.80 -26.70 7.61
C GLU A 495 -9.39 -27.20 7.26
N PHE A 496 -8.80 -28.07 8.08
CA PHE A 496 -7.43 -28.53 7.86
C PHE A 496 -7.28 -29.35 6.57
N ALA A 497 -8.30 -30.13 6.23
CA ALA A 497 -8.33 -30.92 5.00
C ALA A 497 -8.40 -30.06 3.71
N ALA A 498 -8.75 -28.78 3.83
CA ALA A 498 -8.77 -27.86 2.69
C ALA A 498 -7.39 -27.25 2.41
N ILE A 499 -6.46 -27.28 3.37
CA ILE A 499 -5.14 -26.68 3.21
C ILE A 499 -4.28 -27.60 2.33
N PRO A 500 -3.78 -27.13 1.17
CA PRO A 500 -2.99 -27.98 0.29
C PRO A 500 -1.72 -28.50 0.99
N GLY A 501 -1.47 -29.81 0.85
CA GLY A 501 -0.31 -30.48 1.43
C GLY A 501 -0.40 -30.80 2.94
N VAL A 502 -1.43 -30.33 3.64
CA VAL A 502 -1.64 -30.67 5.05
C VAL A 502 -2.43 -31.99 5.16
N LEU A 503 -1.86 -32.96 5.87
CA LEU A 503 -2.43 -34.30 6.01
C LEU A 503 -2.92 -34.63 7.42
N CYS A 504 -2.71 -33.72 8.38
CA CYS A 504 -3.14 -33.97 9.75
C CYS A 504 -4.66 -33.86 9.89
N THR A 505 -5.26 -34.84 10.55
CA THR A 505 -6.66 -34.78 11.02
C THR A 505 -6.76 -34.12 12.39
N ARG A 506 -5.67 -34.18 13.17
CA ARG A 506 -5.46 -33.42 14.40
C ARG A 506 -4.21 -32.56 14.22
N CYS A 507 -4.39 -31.25 14.18
CA CYS A 507 -3.31 -30.32 13.90
C CYS A 507 -3.08 -29.41 15.12
N HIS A 508 -1.81 -29.10 15.38
CA HIS A 508 -1.43 -28.04 16.30
C HIS A 508 -1.50 -26.70 15.59
N VAL A 509 -2.08 -25.70 16.26
CA VAL A 509 -2.28 -24.36 15.71
C VAL A 509 -1.56 -23.35 16.61
N ARG A 510 -0.69 -22.54 15.99
CA ARG A 510 -0.01 -21.41 16.62
C ARG A 510 -0.44 -20.11 15.96
N ASP A 511 -0.74 -19.09 16.75
CA ASP A 511 -0.99 -17.72 16.31
C ASP A 511 0.34 -16.95 16.28
N LEU A 512 0.73 -16.51 15.09
CA LEU A 512 2.00 -15.82 14.84
C LEU A 512 1.96 -14.36 15.25
N TRP A 513 0.80 -13.71 15.23
CA TRP A 513 0.67 -12.33 15.74
C TRP A 513 0.72 -12.28 17.26
N ALA A 514 0.07 -13.25 17.91
CA ALA A 514 0.02 -13.33 19.36
C ALA A 514 1.22 -14.08 19.98
N HIS A 515 2.13 -14.63 19.16
CA HIS A 515 3.24 -15.49 19.59
C HIS A 515 2.80 -16.63 20.51
N ARG A 516 1.63 -17.21 20.25
CA ARG A 516 0.94 -18.09 21.20
C ARG A 516 0.47 -19.39 20.54
N ASP A 517 0.75 -20.50 21.22
CA ASP A 517 0.17 -21.78 20.87
C ASP A 517 -1.30 -21.81 21.28
N LEU A 518 -2.18 -22.06 20.32
CA LEU A 518 -3.64 -22.15 20.54
C LEU A 518 -4.05 -23.58 20.92
N GLY A 519 -3.17 -24.55 20.70
CA GLY A 519 -3.35 -25.95 21.08
C GLY A 519 -3.63 -26.87 19.90
N ASN A 520 -4.15 -28.05 20.20
CA ASN A 520 -4.43 -29.10 19.22
C ASN A 520 -5.92 -29.16 18.92
N PHE A 521 -6.28 -29.10 17.64
CA PHE A 521 -7.66 -29.13 17.17
C PHE A 521 -7.88 -30.31 16.23
N SER A 522 -9.10 -30.83 16.19
CA SER A 522 -9.50 -31.90 15.27
C SER A 522 -10.31 -31.33 14.12
N HIS A 523 -9.93 -31.69 12.90
CA HIS A 523 -10.56 -31.32 11.62
C HIS A 523 -10.51 -29.84 11.24
N ALA A 524 -10.72 -28.93 12.18
CA ALA A 524 -10.78 -27.50 11.92
C ALA A 524 -10.37 -26.65 13.11
N TYR A 525 -10.04 -25.39 12.82
CA TYR A 525 -9.91 -24.30 13.78
C TYR A 525 -10.88 -23.17 13.43
N VAL A 526 -11.36 -22.43 14.43
CA VAL A 526 -12.18 -21.23 14.21
C VAL A 526 -11.48 -20.05 14.87
N ALA A 527 -11.08 -19.08 14.06
CA ALA A 527 -10.69 -17.76 14.56
C ALA A 527 -11.99 -16.98 14.82
N SER A 528 -12.30 -16.76 16.09
CA SER A 528 -13.52 -16.05 16.49
C SER A 528 -13.33 -14.54 16.52
N ASP A 529 -14.40 -13.80 16.23
CA ASP A 529 -14.47 -12.35 16.35
C ASP A 529 -13.33 -11.59 15.63
N VAL A 530 -12.98 -12.04 14.43
CA VAL A 530 -11.95 -11.41 13.60
C VAL A 530 -12.44 -10.04 13.13
N GLU A 531 -11.69 -8.98 13.43
CA GLU A 531 -12.04 -7.61 13.08
C GLU A 531 -12.19 -7.41 11.56
N SER A 532 -12.94 -6.39 11.16
CA SER A 532 -13.00 -5.96 9.76
C SER A 532 -11.59 -5.72 9.21
N HIS A 533 -11.28 -6.30 8.06
CA HIS A 533 -9.98 -6.14 7.38
C HIS A 533 -8.76 -6.66 8.17
N ASP A 534 -8.97 -7.47 9.21
CA ASP A 534 -7.89 -8.15 9.92
C ASP A 534 -7.59 -9.51 9.29
N ALA A 535 -6.43 -10.07 9.66
CA ALA A 535 -6.00 -11.37 9.17
C ALA A 535 -5.23 -12.18 10.23
N PRO A 536 -5.88 -13.11 10.95
CA PRO A 536 -5.18 -14.11 11.74
C PRO A 536 -4.13 -14.84 10.91
N PHE A 537 -2.91 -14.90 11.43
CA PHE A 537 -1.80 -15.56 10.79
C PHE A 537 -1.38 -16.76 11.63
N LEU A 538 -1.60 -17.95 11.09
CA LEU A 538 -1.47 -19.21 11.80
C LEU A 538 -0.34 -20.04 11.22
N LEU A 539 0.34 -20.80 12.08
CA LEU A 539 1.19 -21.91 11.68
C LEU A 539 0.51 -23.23 12.07
N ILE A 540 0.31 -24.07 11.06
CA ILE A 540 -0.34 -25.38 11.19
C ILE A 540 0.73 -26.46 11.12
N THR A 541 0.79 -27.32 12.12
CA THR A 541 1.70 -28.47 12.16
C THR A 541 0.95 -29.74 12.56
N PRO A 542 1.41 -30.94 12.14
CA PRO A 542 0.85 -32.19 12.65
C PRO A 542 0.99 -32.25 14.18
N ALA A 543 -0.09 -32.51 14.91
CA ALA A 543 -0.01 -32.71 16.34
C ALA A 543 0.75 -34.01 16.66
N ALA A 544 1.62 -33.99 17.67
CA ALA A 544 2.22 -35.22 18.18
C ALA A 544 1.11 -36.19 18.63
N VAL A 545 1.28 -37.47 18.31
CA VAL A 545 0.35 -38.56 18.63
C VAL A 545 0.27 -38.76 20.14
#